data_AF-A0A7S4CF77-F1
#
_entry.id   AF-A0A7S4CF77-F1
#
_cell.length_a   1.000
_cell.length_b   1.000
_cell.length_c   1.000
_cell.angle_alpha   90.00
_cell.angle_beta   90.00
_cell.angle_gamma   90.00
#
_symmetry.space_group_name_H-M   'P 1'
#
loop_
_entity.id
_entity.type
_entity.pdbx_description
1 polymer ?
#
loop_
_entity_poly.entity_id
_entity_poly.type
_entity_poly.pdbx_seq_one_letter_code
_entity_poly.pdbx_strand_id
1 'polypeptide(L)'
;FFFGSNDVTNPGSMDYSSCVGSQLKYLVQSLTKQNFNANATEIDKLLVTFGIEATRFLLGHLVQEMHSGDLLEVSHRENLKLRLLNLVLSRLPKEVNFISLASEVLDEVQVGGASQPASKCEFLTQLCRALNLPLVVQLSVGLGLSHSYNPANQREGIQFLKNKLGEVTANVVKTLPDNVLHHLLHFISNSQVFSESERTLLNLESLRQSLLSLNSLSASVREITSSKKKRDSETTRLVNDLSDNLSLAGLIDEMGYVVTGSKQAFMALVDLLPNLSAQNIAQAVGLLSMNQGGVADNESLDVHNCFMAVCTNTKQDTPMLGLGSAAFSPSSWNADIFVTCINERYTIDWREVIRSLDYPEFRLTSGRGLAAILNLYKRATGEPMPVDPLFGKWQNRTGQLQLLQQLPSAPPDLIDWSCSGAPNIRQVCLDGLPRMMHTQYPAWSCLEYIETLLNIADQEHQATARAVFEHAAGPMRACPDLLVITLMQAQPKRQALHHELIHALLPPYIVGHATSPHVAQVIPHLINNSPKALAEGLLHCTGPALPLEKVVDFAIEHQFFQPLLTHCTKPTYIVSLTTTAAVRGAFNLREWMSNLLMGPTPMVTKRAITRALLRITEAAVAAAAERQMQGTP
;
A
#
# COMPACT_ATOMS: atom_id res chain seq x y z
N PHE A 1 -31.87 43.52 -27.03
CA PHE A 1 -31.38 44.76 -26.38
C PHE A 1 -30.20 44.38 -25.51
N PHE A 2 -29.12 45.16 -25.64
CA PHE A 2 -27.77 44.95 -25.11
C PHE A 2 -27.67 44.89 -23.56
N PHE A 3 -26.67 44.11 -23.13
CA PHE A 3 -25.83 44.07 -21.91
C PHE A 3 -25.89 45.17 -20.83
N GLY A 4 -25.55 44.74 -19.59
CA GLY A 4 -24.93 45.56 -18.53
C GLY A 4 -25.23 45.06 -17.10
N SER A 5 -24.54 44.02 -16.60
CA SER A 5 -23.33 44.10 -15.76
C SER A 5 -23.60 44.22 -14.25
N ASN A 6 -23.55 43.09 -13.52
CA ASN A 6 -22.48 42.77 -12.56
C ASN A 6 -22.75 41.43 -11.84
N ASP A 7 -22.23 40.31 -12.38
CA ASP A 7 -21.06 39.58 -11.85
C ASP A 7 -20.87 39.57 -10.30
N VAL A 8 -20.59 38.49 -9.55
CA VAL A 8 -20.27 37.05 -9.75
C VAL A 8 -20.46 36.44 -8.33
N THR A 9 -21.07 35.29 -8.07
CA THR A 9 -20.38 33.99 -8.04
C THR A 9 -21.34 32.81 -7.79
N ASN A 10 -21.29 31.90 -8.76
CA ASN A 10 -21.67 30.49 -8.80
C ASN A 10 -23.15 30.03 -8.81
N PRO A 11 -23.74 29.91 -10.01
CA PRO A 11 -24.93 29.13 -10.30
C PRO A 11 -24.53 27.67 -10.61
N GLY A 12 -24.74 26.75 -9.67
CA GLY A 12 -24.38 25.34 -9.82
C GLY A 12 -25.32 24.33 -9.17
N SER A 13 -26.33 24.73 -8.41
CA SER A 13 -27.35 23.81 -7.87
C SER A 13 -28.75 24.32 -8.20
N MET A 14 -29.27 23.97 -9.39
CA MET A 14 -30.73 23.98 -9.55
C MET A 14 -31.32 22.92 -8.63
N ASP A 15 -32.06 23.42 -7.64
CA ASP A 15 -32.69 22.75 -6.50
C ASP A 15 -33.59 21.55 -6.84
N TYR A 16 -33.07 20.32 -6.68
CA TYR A 16 -33.91 19.17 -6.29
C TYR A 16 -34.48 19.33 -4.86
N SER A 17 -33.84 20.16 -4.04
CA SER A 17 -34.21 20.51 -2.66
C SER A 17 -35.56 21.26 -2.56
N SER A 18 -35.97 22.00 -3.60
CA SER A 18 -37.14 22.90 -3.55
C SER A 18 -38.48 22.18 -3.43
N CYS A 19 -38.65 21.01 -4.04
CA CYS A 19 -39.91 20.26 -4.01
C CYS A 19 -40.11 19.55 -2.65
N VAL A 20 -39.06 18.93 -2.12
CA VAL A 20 -39.07 18.30 -0.80
C VAL A 20 -39.22 19.37 0.29
N GLY A 21 -38.49 20.48 0.17
CA GLY A 21 -38.65 21.63 1.08
C GLY A 21 -40.06 22.22 1.05
N SER A 22 -40.69 22.33 -0.13
CA SER A 22 -42.07 22.79 -0.25
C SER A 22 -43.07 21.82 0.38
N GLN A 23 -42.86 20.51 0.23
CA GLN A 23 -43.68 19.48 0.88
C GLN A 23 -43.52 19.49 2.40
N LEU A 24 -42.29 19.59 2.91
CA LEU A 24 -42.01 19.72 4.34
C LEU A 24 -42.68 20.98 4.92
N LYS A 25 -42.57 22.11 4.22
CA LYS A 25 -43.25 23.36 4.59
C LYS A 25 -44.78 23.18 4.64
N TYR A 26 -45.36 22.53 3.64
CA TYR A 26 -46.80 22.24 3.61
C TYR A 26 -47.24 21.34 4.77
N LEU A 27 -46.48 20.29 5.07
CA LEU A 27 -46.76 19.36 6.18
C LEU A 27 -46.66 20.03 7.55
N VAL A 28 -45.76 20.99 7.72
CA VAL A 28 -45.60 21.82 8.94
C VAL A 28 -46.72 22.86 9.07
N GLN A 29 -47.12 23.51 7.96
CA GLN A 29 -48.17 24.52 7.95
C GLN A 29 -49.58 23.93 8.12
N SER A 30 -49.79 22.69 7.67
CA SER A 30 -51.08 21.99 7.77
C SER A 30 -51.29 21.27 9.11
N LEU A 31 -50.40 21.41 10.10
CA LEU A 31 -50.50 20.70 11.39
C LEU A 31 -51.77 21.07 12.17
N THR A 32 -52.58 20.05 12.47
CA THR A 32 -53.76 20.08 13.34
C THR A 32 -53.72 18.91 14.31
N LYS A 33 -54.51 18.95 15.39
CA LYS A 33 -54.54 17.87 16.39
C LYS A 33 -54.93 16.50 15.78
N GLN A 34 -55.67 16.49 14.67
CA GLN A 34 -56.14 15.26 14.00
C GLN A 34 -55.13 14.66 13.03
N ASN A 35 -54.35 15.48 12.31
CA ASN A 35 -53.39 15.00 11.32
C ASN A 35 -51.94 14.94 11.83
N PHE A 36 -51.67 15.36 13.08
CA PHE A 36 -50.33 15.40 13.65
C PHE A 36 -49.55 14.09 13.50
N ASN A 37 -50.16 12.94 13.84
CA ASN A 37 -49.47 11.65 13.74
C ASN A 37 -49.19 11.26 12.28
N ALA A 38 -50.14 11.51 11.37
CA ALA A 38 -49.96 11.22 9.95
C ALA A 38 -48.83 12.08 9.34
N ASN A 39 -48.90 13.41 9.56
CA ASN A 39 -47.88 14.34 9.09
C ASN A 39 -46.51 14.04 9.72
N ALA A 40 -46.44 13.70 11.01
CA ALA A 40 -45.19 13.33 11.67
C ALA A 40 -44.57 12.06 11.07
N THR A 41 -45.38 11.05 10.72
CA THR A 41 -44.88 9.84 10.05
C THR A 41 -44.45 10.09 8.61
N GLU A 42 -45.12 10.99 7.89
CA GLU A 42 -44.74 11.36 6.53
C GLU A 42 -43.46 12.19 6.52
N ILE A 43 -43.35 13.16 7.44
CA ILE A 43 -42.11 13.91 7.67
C ILE A 43 -40.97 12.94 8.00
N ASP A 44 -41.19 11.98 8.90
CA ASP A 44 -40.17 10.97 9.23
C ASP A 44 -39.71 10.15 8.01
N LYS A 45 -40.65 9.71 7.16
CA LYS A 45 -40.30 9.02 5.90
C LYS A 45 -39.47 9.92 4.98
N LEU A 46 -39.80 11.20 4.88
CA LEU A 46 -39.04 12.16 4.07
C LEU A 46 -37.64 12.37 4.63
N LEU A 47 -37.48 12.48 5.95
CA LEU A 47 -36.17 12.61 6.59
C LEU A 47 -35.29 11.37 6.38
N VAL A 48 -35.85 10.17 6.50
CA VAL A 48 -35.10 8.91 6.24
C VAL A 48 -34.72 8.76 4.77
N THR A 49 -35.58 9.20 3.84
CA THR A 49 -35.37 9.03 2.39
C THR A 49 -34.38 10.05 1.83
N PHE A 50 -34.46 11.30 2.27
CA PHE A 50 -33.68 12.42 1.73
C PHE A 50 -32.51 12.84 2.65
N GLY A 51 -32.39 12.22 3.82
CA GLY A 51 -31.23 12.32 4.70
C GLY A 51 -31.02 13.71 5.30
N ILE A 52 -29.76 14.11 5.34
CA ILE A 52 -29.27 15.22 6.17
C ILE A 52 -29.76 16.59 5.70
N GLU A 53 -29.92 16.79 4.39
CA GLU A 53 -30.38 18.04 3.79
C GLU A 53 -31.85 18.34 4.11
N ALA A 54 -32.71 17.31 4.09
CA ALA A 54 -34.11 17.45 4.50
C ALA A 54 -34.25 17.77 6.00
N THR A 55 -33.35 17.18 6.80
CA THR A 55 -33.27 17.43 8.25
C THR A 55 -32.83 18.86 8.55
N ARG A 56 -31.80 19.35 7.86
CA ARG A 56 -31.33 20.75 7.92
C ARG A 56 -32.46 21.72 7.57
N PHE A 57 -33.11 21.52 6.42
CA PHE A 57 -34.20 22.39 5.97
C PHE A 57 -35.37 22.43 6.96
N LEU A 58 -35.82 21.27 7.46
CA LEU A 58 -36.93 21.19 8.42
C LEU A 58 -36.60 21.90 9.74
N LEU A 59 -35.40 21.68 10.27
CA LEU A 59 -34.95 22.33 11.50
C LEU A 59 -34.85 23.85 11.32
N GLY A 60 -34.25 24.31 10.22
CA GLY A 60 -34.18 25.75 9.89
C GLY A 60 -35.57 26.38 9.80
N HIS A 61 -36.50 25.74 9.10
CA HIS A 61 -37.88 26.23 8.96
C HIS A 61 -38.63 26.29 10.30
N LEU A 62 -38.55 25.24 11.13
CA LEU A 62 -39.20 25.21 12.44
C LEU A 62 -38.61 26.27 13.39
N VAL A 63 -37.29 26.47 13.38
CA VAL A 63 -36.62 27.48 14.21
C VAL A 63 -36.97 28.90 13.77
N GLN A 64 -37.05 29.15 12.46
CA GLN A 64 -37.49 30.45 11.92
C GLN A 64 -38.97 30.75 12.24
N GLU A 65 -39.88 29.78 12.14
CA GLU A 65 -41.31 29.99 12.46
C GLU A 65 -41.58 30.18 13.97
N MET A 66 -40.73 29.65 14.84
CA MET A 66 -40.82 29.92 16.29
C MET A 66 -40.34 31.33 16.65
N HIS A 67 -39.52 31.95 15.80
CA HIS A 67 -39.00 33.30 16.02
C HIS A 67 -40.00 34.39 15.62
N SER A 68 -40.92 34.11 14.70
CA SER A 68 -41.84 35.11 14.13
C SER A 68 -43.10 35.41 14.96
N GLY A 69 -43.24 34.87 16.18
CA GLY A 69 -44.39 35.18 17.04
C GLY A 69 -44.23 34.74 18.49
N ASP A 70 -45.05 35.32 19.38
CA ASP A 70 -45.23 35.14 20.84
C ASP A 70 -45.54 33.68 21.29
N LEU A 71 -44.76 32.70 20.82
CA LEU A 71 -45.04 31.26 20.97
C LEU A 71 -44.36 30.64 22.20
N LEU A 72 -43.58 31.41 22.96
CA LEU A 72 -42.96 30.97 24.21
C LEU A 72 -43.80 31.32 25.45
N GLU A 73 -44.84 32.17 25.33
CA GLU A 73 -45.77 32.50 26.42
C GLU A 73 -47.02 31.60 26.45
N VAL A 74 -47.36 30.94 25.34
CA VAL A 74 -48.58 30.12 25.22
C VAL A 74 -48.30 28.65 25.59
N SER A 75 -49.10 28.14 26.53
CA SER A 75 -49.10 26.79 27.12
C SER A 75 -48.42 25.68 26.29
N HIS A 76 -47.38 25.07 26.88
CA HIS A 76 -46.53 23.99 26.37
C HIS A 76 -47.25 22.78 25.74
N ARG A 77 -48.56 22.61 25.94
CA ARG A 77 -49.32 21.42 25.51
C ARG A 77 -49.99 21.54 24.15
N GLU A 78 -50.18 22.75 23.62
CA GLU A 78 -51.01 22.95 22.42
C GLU A 78 -50.25 23.32 21.15
N ASN A 79 -48.98 23.70 21.26
CA ASN A 79 -48.17 24.05 20.10
C ASN A 79 -47.62 22.79 19.42
N LEU A 80 -48.33 22.33 18.39
CA LEU A 80 -47.96 21.14 17.61
C LEU A 80 -46.60 21.27 16.93
N LYS A 81 -46.15 22.50 16.61
CA LYS A 81 -44.82 22.75 16.00
C LYS A 81 -43.70 22.56 17.02
N LEU A 82 -43.87 23.02 18.26
CA LEU A 82 -42.92 22.75 19.36
C LEU A 82 -42.82 21.25 19.66
N ARG A 83 -43.96 20.53 19.61
CA ARG A 83 -43.99 19.07 19.79
C ARG A 83 -43.28 18.34 18.66
N LEU A 84 -43.43 18.78 17.42
CA LEU A 84 -42.72 18.23 16.26
C LEU A 84 -41.21 18.48 16.38
N LEU A 85 -40.80 19.71 16.74
CA LEU A 85 -39.40 20.05 16.94
C LEU A 85 -38.74 19.19 18.03
N ASN A 86 -39.43 18.97 19.16
CA ASN A 86 -38.91 18.10 20.22
C ASN A 86 -38.69 16.66 19.72
N LEU A 87 -39.62 16.15 18.91
CA LEU A 87 -39.50 14.82 18.32
C LEU A 87 -38.27 14.72 17.39
N VAL A 88 -38.02 15.72 16.56
CA VAL A 88 -36.83 15.76 15.68
C VAL A 88 -35.54 15.92 16.49
N LEU A 89 -35.50 16.86 17.44
CA LEU A 89 -34.34 17.11 18.31
C LEU A 89 -33.99 15.91 19.20
N SER A 90 -34.95 15.08 19.59
CA SER A 90 -34.72 13.87 20.39
C SER A 90 -34.01 12.74 19.62
N ARG A 91 -33.98 12.79 18.29
CA ARG A 91 -33.38 11.76 17.42
C ARG A 91 -31.94 12.09 17.03
N LEU A 92 -31.65 13.37 16.85
CA LEU A 92 -30.37 13.88 16.37
C LEU A 92 -29.13 13.51 17.22
N PRO A 93 -29.18 13.35 18.56
CA PRO A 93 -28.00 12.99 19.35
C PRO A 93 -27.41 11.61 19.00
N LYS A 94 -28.18 10.78 18.29
CA LYS A 94 -27.73 9.46 17.82
C LYS A 94 -27.05 9.53 16.44
N GLU A 95 -27.10 10.66 15.76
CA GLU A 95 -26.50 10.85 14.45
C GLU A 95 -25.10 11.46 14.57
N VAL A 96 -24.14 10.94 13.80
CA VAL A 96 -22.73 11.32 13.86
C VAL A 96 -22.49 12.78 13.46
N ASN A 97 -23.38 13.36 12.64
CA ASN A 97 -23.22 14.68 12.02
C ASN A 97 -23.97 15.82 12.74
N PHE A 98 -24.50 15.57 13.95
CA PHE A 98 -25.40 16.49 14.64
C PHE A 98 -24.80 17.88 14.91
N ILE A 99 -23.51 17.94 15.26
CA ILE A 99 -22.83 19.21 15.61
C ILE A 99 -22.73 20.12 14.38
N SER A 100 -22.34 19.58 13.23
CA SER A 100 -22.26 20.32 11.96
C SER A 100 -23.63 20.80 11.49
N LEU A 101 -24.65 19.94 11.58
CA LEU A 101 -26.04 20.28 11.31
C LEU A 101 -26.55 21.44 12.17
N ALA A 102 -26.26 21.40 13.48
CA ALA A 102 -26.66 22.45 14.40
C ALA A 102 -25.97 23.79 14.06
N SER A 103 -24.70 23.76 13.67
CA SER A 103 -23.96 24.95 13.22
C SER A 103 -24.62 25.58 11.98
N GLU A 104 -24.86 24.77 10.95
CA GLU A 104 -25.42 25.24 9.68
C GLU A 104 -26.84 25.81 9.83
N VAL A 105 -27.70 25.11 10.57
CA VAL A 105 -29.08 25.56 10.83
C VAL A 105 -29.09 26.89 11.60
N LEU A 106 -28.23 27.02 12.62
CA LEU A 106 -28.20 28.24 13.44
C LEU A 106 -27.53 29.43 12.74
N ASP A 107 -26.70 29.16 11.74
CA ASP A 107 -26.12 30.20 10.87
C ASP A 107 -27.15 30.76 9.87
N GLU A 108 -28.06 29.92 9.37
CA GLU A 108 -29.15 30.33 8.49
C GLU A 108 -30.29 31.06 9.24
N VAL A 109 -30.47 30.78 10.52
CA VAL A 109 -31.48 31.45 11.35
C VAL A 109 -31.01 32.86 11.73
N GLN A 110 -31.67 33.86 11.14
CA GLN A 110 -31.57 35.26 11.57
C GLN A 110 -32.41 35.44 12.85
N VAL A 111 -31.76 35.79 13.96
CA VAL A 111 -32.44 36.07 15.23
C VAL A 111 -32.45 37.59 15.42
N GLY A 112 -33.65 38.18 15.29
CA GLY A 112 -33.90 39.62 15.38
C GLY A 112 -34.68 40.15 14.18
N GLY A 113 -35.63 41.06 14.42
CA GLY A 113 -36.14 41.94 13.37
C GLY A 113 -35.08 43.00 13.01
N ALA A 114 -35.26 43.68 11.88
CA ALA A 114 -34.34 44.73 11.37
C ALA A 114 -34.05 45.90 12.36
N SER A 115 -34.70 45.93 13.52
CA SER A 115 -34.63 47.01 14.51
C SER A 115 -34.04 46.61 15.87
N GLN A 116 -33.88 45.33 16.23
CA GLN A 116 -33.11 44.89 17.43
C GLN A 116 -32.56 43.46 17.26
N PRO A 117 -31.23 43.22 17.41
CA PRO A 117 -30.69 41.88 17.43
C PRO A 117 -30.98 41.24 18.80
N ALA A 118 -31.89 40.26 18.84
CA ALA A 118 -32.07 39.45 20.03
C ALA A 118 -30.90 38.45 20.14
N SER A 119 -30.35 38.26 21.34
CA SER A 119 -29.22 37.34 21.53
C SER A 119 -29.63 35.90 21.23
N LYS A 120 -28.91 35.19 20.33
CA LYS A 120 -29.15 33.76 20.05
C LYS A 120 -28.90 32.92 21.29
N CYS A 121 -27.99 33.33 22.17
CA CYS A 121 -27.76 32.69 23.46
C CYS A 121 -29.01 32.73 24.36
N GLU A 122 -29.70 33.87 24.42
CA GLU A 122 -30.93 34.02 25.19
C GLU A 122 -32.08 33.21 24.57
N PHE A 123 -32.24 33.28 23.25
CA PHE A 123 -33.20 32.47 22.50
C PHE A 123 -32.98 30.96 22.72
N LEU A 124 -31.75 30.46 22.57
CA LEU A 124 -31.42 29.05 22.81
C LEU A 124 -31.69 28.65 24.26
N THR A 125 -31.42 29.53 25.22
CA THR A 125 -31.71 29.28 26.63
C THR A 125 -33.22 29.16 26.88
N GLN A 126 -34.03 30.04 26.29
CA GLN A 126 -35.49 29.98 26.38
C GLN A 126 -36.06 28.75 25.64
N LEU A 127 -35.53 28.41 24.46
CA LEU A 127 -35.93 27.23 23.69
C LEU A 127 -35.63 25.93 24.43
N CYS A 128 -34.44 25.81 25.03
CA CYS A 128 -34.05 24.64 25.82
C CYS A 128 -34.96 24.44 27.04
N ARG A 129 -35.35 25.55 27.71
CA ARG A 129 -36.30 25.52 28.83
C ARG A 129 -37.71 25.14 28.35
N ALA A 130 -38.19 25.71 27.24
CA ALA A 130 -39.54 25.49 26.73
C ALA A 130 -39.77 24.05 26.23
N LEU A 131 -38.73 23.42 25.69
CA LEU A 131 -38.77 22.04 25.16
C LEU A 131 -38.32 20.98 26.17
N ASN A 132 -37.79 21.38 27.33
CA ASN A 132 -37.18 20.51 28.33
C ASN A 132 -36.13 19.55 27.69
N LEU A 133 -35.21 20.12 26.90
CA LEU A 133 -34.23 19.32 26.15
C LEU A 133 -33.22 18.64 27.10
N PRO A 134 -32.80 17.39 26.83
CA PRO A 134 -31.73 16.74 27.58
C PRO A 134 -30.42 17.53 27.49
N LEU A 135 -29.62 17.51 28.56
CA LEU A 135 -28.35 18.26 28.64
C LEU A 135 -27.37 17.90 27.50
N VAL A 136 -27.35 16.64 27.05
CA VAL A 136 -26.59 16.20 25.86
C VAL A 136 -26.93 17.04 24.63
N VAL A 137 -28.22 17.26 24.37
CA VAL A 137 -28.71 18.02 23.21
C VAL A 137 -28.34 19.50 23.36
N GLN A 138 -28.47 20.05 24.57
CA GLN A 138 -28.08 21.44 24.84
C GLN A 138 -26.58 21.66 24.59
N LEU A 139 -25.72 20.74 25.05
CA LEU A 139 -24.28 20.81 24.84
C LEU A 139 -23.90 20.71 23.36
N SER A 140 -24.50 19.78 22.61
CA SER A 140 -24.24 19.63 21.18
C SER A 140 -24.69 20.84 20.36
N VAL A 141 -25.84 21.44 20.70
CA VAL A 141 -26.33 22.67 20.03
C VAL A 141 -25.41 23.86 20.33
N GLY A 142 -24.97 24.01 21.59
CA GLY A 142 -23.98 25.02 21.96
C GLY A 142 -22.64 24.85 21.25
N LEU A 143 -22.21 23.59 21.09
CA LEU A 143 -20.98 23.23 20.39
C LEU A 143 -21.10 23.42 18.86
N GLY A 144 -22.28 23.19 18.27
CA GLY A 144 -22.54 23.56 16.88
C GLY A 144 -22.40 25.07 16.69
N LEU A 145 -23.06 25.87 17.54
CA LEU A 145 -23.00 27.33 17.45
C LEU A 145 -21.58 27.90 17.66
N SER A 146 -20.76 27.25 18.49
CA SER A 146 -19.38 27.67 18.72
C SER A 146 -18.42 27.39 17.53
N HIS A 147 -18.83 26.52 16.60
CA HIS A 147 -18.11 26.23 15.35
C HIS A 147 -18.65 27.02 14.14
N SER A 148 -19.61 27.92 14.36
CA SER A 148 -20.16 28.81 13.34
C SER A 148 -19.08 29.61 12.60
N TYR A 149 -19.30 29.83 11.30
CA TYR A 149 -18.46 30.71 10.47
C TYR A 149 -18.63 32.20 10.80
N ASN A 150 -19.70 32.56 11.53
CA ASN A 150 -19.97 33.94 11.93
C ASN A 150 -19.39 34.21 13.33
N PRO A 151 -18.45 35.15 13.49
CA PRO A 151 -17.79 35.43 14.77
C PRO A 151 -18.74 35.94 15.86
N ALA A 152 -19.88 36.54 15.50
CA ALA A 152 -20.90 36.95 16.48
C ALA A 152 -21.64 35.73 17.06
N ASN A 153 -22.07 34.82 16.19
CA ASN A 153 -22.73 33.56 16.57
C ASN A 153 -21.78 32.69 17.41
N GLN A 154 -20.51 32.59 16.99
CA GLN A 154 -19.48 31.85 17.72
C GLN A 154 -19.31 32.35 19.17
N ARG A 155 -19.29 33.67 19.39
CA ARG A 155 -19.19 34.25 20.75
C ARG A 155 -20.41 33.91 21.61
N GLU A 156 -21.60 33.97 21.02
CA GLU A 156 -22.84 33.61 21.72
C GLU A 156 -22.93 32.10 22.03
N GLY A 157 -22.44 31.24 21.13
CA GLY A 157 -22.31 29.79 21.36
C GLY A 157 -21.33 29.46 22.48
N ILE A 158 -20.18 30.14 22.54
CA ILE A 158 -19.23 29.99 23.64
C ILE A 158 -19.84 30.44 24.97
N GLN A 159 -20.57 31.56 24.98
CA GLN A 159 -21.26 32.05 26.19
C GLN A 159 -22.34 31.06 26.67
N PHE A 160 -23.10 30.49 25.73
CA PHE A 160 -24.10 29.47 26.02
C PHE A 160 -23.47 28.19 26.60
N LEU A 161 -22.37 27.71 25.99
CA LEU A 161 -21.61 26.56 26.48
C LEU A 161 -21.06 26.78 27.88
N LYS A 162 -20.51 27.96 28.19
CA LYS A 162 -20.03 28.30 29.54
C LYS A 162 -21.12 28.18 30.60
N ASN A 163 -22.30 28.73 30.30
CA ASN A 163 -23.45 28.66 31.21
C ASN A 163 -23.88 27.20 31.46
N LYS A 164 -23.79 26.36 30.42
CA LYS A 164 -24.18 24.94 30.50
C LYS A 164 -23.11 24.03 31.08
N LEU A 165 -21.84 24.37 30.93
CA LEU A 165 -20.73 23.62 31.50
C LEU A 165 -20.76 23.65 33.04
N GLY A 166 -21.30 24.71 33.64
CA GLY A 166 -21.57 24.78 35.09
C GLY A 166 -22.62 23.77 35.58
N GLU A 167 -23.48 23.23 34.70
CA GLU A 167 -24.46 22.18 35.01
C GLU A 167 -23.89 20.76 34.79
N VAL A 168 -22.68 20.63 34.21
CA VAL A 168 -22.02 19.35 33.93
C VAL A 168 -21.30 18.86 35.18
N THR A 169 -21.81 17.78 35.77
CA THR A 169 -21.16 17.08 36.90
C THR A 169 -20.47 15.80 36.42
N ALA A 170 -19.54 15.26 37.22
CA ALA A 170 -18.82 14.01 36.91
C ALA A 170 -19.74 12.79 36.65
N ASN A 171 -20.99 12.81 37.14
CA ASN A 171 -21.96 11.75 36.83
C ASN A 171 -22.64 11.92 35.47
N VAL A 172 -22.79 13.16 35.01
CA VAL A 172 -23.36 13.47 33.68
C VAL A 172 -22.37 13.11 32.59
N VAL A 173 -21.09 13.41 32.78
CA VAL A 173 -20.02 13.13 31.79
C VAL A 173 -19.96 11.64 31.44
N LYS A 174 -20.15 10.74 32.43
CA LYS A 174 -20.24 9.28 32.21
C LYS A 174 -21.41 8.82 31.33
N THR A 175 -22.43 9.66 31.18
CA THR A 175 -23.63 9.37 30.39
C THR A 175 -23.65 10.08 29.04
N LEU A 176 -22.63 10.90 28.75
CA LEU A 176 -22.51 11.60 27.47
C LEU A 176 -22.06 10.61 26.37
N PRO A 177 -22.59 10.72 25.15
CA PRO A 177 -22.05 10.03 23.98
C PRO A 177 -20.59 10.41 23.68
N ASP A 178 -19.78 9.44 23.27
CA ASP A 178 -18.33 9.60 23.03
C ASP A 178 -18.00 10.68 21.99
N ASN A 179 -18.81 10.81 20.95
CA ASN A 179 -18.64 11.85 19.93
C ASN A 179 -18.80 13.26 20.52
N VAL A 180 -19.83 13.49 21.33
CA VAL A 180 -20.09 14.79 21.97
C VAL A 180 -18.98 15.11 22.98
N LEU A 181 -18.53 14.11 23.74
CA LEU A 181 -17.46 14.27 24.71
C LEU A 181 -16.12 14.60 24.05
N HIS A 182 -15.74 13.89 22.99
CA HIS A 182 -14.51 14.15 22.23
C HIS A 182 -14.49 15.56 21.63
N HIS A 183 -15.60 15.99 21.02
CA HIS A 183 -15.66 17.33 20.44
C HIS A 183 -15.68 18.44 21.50
N LEU A 184 -16.33 18.24 22.65
CA LEU A 184 -16.27 19.17 23.78
C LEU A 184 -14.84 19.31 24.31
N LEU A 185 -14.14 18.20 24.47
CA LEU A 185 -12.76 18.16 24.94
C LEU A 185 -11.81 18.88 23.99
N HIS A 186 -11.88 18.54 22.70
CA HIS A 186 -11.06 19.20 21.68
C HIS A 186 -11.31 20.71 21.65
N PHE A 187 -12.58 21.13 21.70
CA PHE A 187 -12.92 22.56 21.66
C PHE A 187 -12.45 23.31 22.92
N ILE A 188 -12.63 22.74 24.12
CA ILE A 188 -12.26 23.38 25.39
C ILE A 188 -10.74 23.42 25.59
N SER A 189 -10.03 22.38 25.16
CA SER A 189 -8.55 22.31 25.22
C SER A 189 -7.89 23.31 24.28
N ASN A 190 -8.44 23.50 23.09
CA ASN A 190 -7.87 24.40 22.07
C ASN A 190 -8.37 25.85 22.18
N SER A 191 -9.40 26.12 23.00
CA SER A 191 -9.94 27.47 23.19
C SER A 191 -9.30 28.17 24.40
N GLN A 192 -8.71 29.35 24.17
CA GLN A 192 -8.14 30.19 25.23
C GLN A 192 -9.18 30.82 26.16
N VAL A 193 -10.48 30.67 25.84
CA VAL A 193 -11.58 31.39 26.50
C VAL A 193 -12.07 30.69 27.78
N PHE A 194 -11.75 29.41 27.98
CA PHE A 194 -12.16 28.62 29.16
C PHE A 194 -11.09 28.64 30.27
N SER A 195 -11.55 28.64 31.52
CA SER A 195 -10.72 28.67 32.73
C SER A 195 -10.09 27.30 33.05
N GLU A 196 -9.03 27.28 33.87
CA GLU A 196 -8.35 26.03 34.28
C GLU A 196 -9.27 25.06 35.04
N SER A 197 -10.23 25.56 35.83
CA SER A 197 -11.23 24.73 36.52
C SER A 197 -12.21 24.03 35.56
N GLU A 198 -12.58 24.68 34.47
CA GLU A 198 -13.44 24.11 33.42
C GLU A 198 -12.69 23.06 32.57
N ARG A 199 -11.39 23.28 32.34
CA ARG A 199 -10.52 22.30 31.65
C ARG A 199 -10.24 21.07 32.51
N THR A 200 -10.03 21.24 33.81
CA THR A 200 -9.71 20.13 34.74
C THR A 200 -10.89 19.19 35.02
N LEU A 201 -12.13 19.70 35.06
CA LEU A 201 -13.33 18.87 35.24
C LEU A 201 -13.54 17.82 34.14
N LEU A 202 -13.18 18.14 32.89
CA LEU A 202 -13.27 17.22 31.76
C LEU A 202 -11.97 16.43 31.52
N ASN A 203 -10.82 17.00 31.88
CA ASN A 203 -9.51 16.35 31.72
C ASN A 203 -9.32 15.07 32.54
N LEU A 204 -9.98 14.95 33.71
CA LEU A 204 -9.88 13.73 34.52
C LEU A 204 -10.63 12.53 33.92
N GLU A 205 -11.65 12.77 33.08
CA GLU A 205 -12.37 11.72 32.37
C GLU A 205 -11.98 11.59 30.89
N SER A 206 -11.34 12.59 30.28
CA SER A 206 -10.66 12.44 28.98
C SER A 206 -9.39 11.61 29.09
N LEU A 207 -8.61 11.79 30.16
CA LEU A 207 -7.58 10.81 30.54
C LEU A 207 -8.24 9.44 30.62
N ARG A 208 -9.40 9.30 31.27
CA ARG A 208 -10.10 8.01 31.35
C ARG A 208 -10.57 7.46 29.98
N GLN A 209 -10.95 8.28 29.00
CA GLN A 209 -11.44 7.83 27.67
C GLN A 209 -10.38 7.67 26.58
N SER A 210 -9.38 8.55 26.52
CA SER A 210 -8.14 8.33 25.74
C SER A 210 -7.33 7.18 26.33
N LEU A 211 -7.45 7.00 27.65
CA LEU A 211 -7.14 5.76 28.28
C LEU A 211 -8.36 4.81 28.36
N LEU A 212 -9.37 4.77 27.50
CA LEU A 212 -10.27 3.58 27.43
C LEU A 212 -9.95 2.76 26.18
N SER A 213 -9.39 3.41 25.15
CA SER A 213 -8.54 2.73 24.16
C SER A 213 -7.21 2.24 24.75
N LEU A 214 -6.70 2.89 25.82
CA LEU A 214 -5.43 2.50 26.50
C LEU A 214 -5.52 2.06 27.99
N ASN A 215 -6.61 2.23 28.76
CA ASN A 215 -6.68 1.73 30.18
C ASN A 215 -7.12 0.27 30.26
N SER A 216 -7.67 -0.31 29.19
CA SER A 216 -7.71 -1.77 29.15
C SER A 216 -6.29 -2.35 29.15
N LEU A 217 -5.32 -1.60 28.61
CA LEU A 217 -3.90 -1.92 28.65
C LEU A 217 -3.24 -1.44 29.95
N SER A 218 -3.48 -0.22 30.46
CA SER A 218 -2.73 0.31 31.61
C SER A 218 -3.09 -0.33 32.96
N ALA A 219 -4.36 -0.71 33.20
CA ALA A 219 -4.75 -1.40 34.44
C ALA A 219 -4.28 -2.86 34.43
N SER A 220 -4.40 -3.52 33.28
CA SER A 220 -3.95 -4.91 33.07
C SER A 220 -2.43 -5.04 33.04
N VAL A 221 -1.71 -4.12 32.39
CA VAL A 221 -0.22 -4.07 32.37
C VAL A 221 0.35 -3.68 33.74
N ARG A 222 -0.33 -2.81 34.51
CA ARG A 222 0.02 -2.53 35.90
C ARG A 222 -0.14 -3.74 36.82
N GLU A 223 -1.15 -4.59 36.61
CA GLU A 223 -1.29 -5.85 37.35
C GLU A 223 -0.24 -6.90 36.92
N ILE A 224 0.05 -7.01 35.61
CA ILE A 224 1.00 -7.98 35.04
C ILE A 224 2.44 -7.71 35.51
N THR A 225 2.84 -6.43 35.63
CA THR A 225 4.20 -6.06 36.05
C THR A 225 4.42 -6.12 37.56
N SER A 226 3.36 -6.11 38.37
CA SER A 226 3.47 -5.95 39.83
C SER A 226 3.06 -7.15 40.68
N SER A 227 2.42 -8.21 40.14
CA SER A 227 1.84 -9.24 41.02
C SER A 227 2.08 -10.70 40.62
N LYS A 228 2.98 -11.35 41.38
CA LYS A 228 3.16 -12.82 41.49
C LYS A 228 1.97 -13.53 42.17
N LYS A 229 0.74 -13.02 42.13
CA LYS A 229 -0.41 -13.64 42.79
C LYS A 229 -1.60 -13.83 41.84
N LYS A 230 -2.03 -15.10 41.78
CA LYS A 230 -3.30 -15.68 41.31
C LYS A 230 -4.16 -14.77 40.43
N ARG A 231 -4.09 -15.02 39.11
CA ARG A 231 -4.87 -14.37 38.05
C ARG A 231 -6.37 -14.69 38.15
N ASP A 232 -7.21 -13.70 37.89
CA ASP A 232 -8.62 -13.91 37.56
C ASP A 232 -8.80 -14.23 36.05
N SER A 233 -9.87 -14.96 35.71
CA SER A 233 -10.10 -15.56 34.38
C SER A 233 -10.57 -14.58 33.30
N GLU A 234 -11.07 -13.39 33.66
CA GLU A 234 -11.64 -12.43 32.70
C GLU A 234 -10.61 -11.39 32.24
N THR A 235 -9.72 -10.96 33.13
CA THR A 235 -8.59 -10.05 32.78
C THR A 235 -7.59 -10.74 31.85
N THR A 236 -7.40 -12.05 31.99
CA THR A 236 -6.59 -12.84 31.05
C THR A 236 -7.22 -12.98 29.67
N ARG A 237 -8.56 -12.92 29.54
CA ARG A 237 -9.24 -12.97 28.24
C ARG A 237 -9.14 -11.65 27.48
N LEU A 238 -9.40 -10.53 28.14
CA LEU A 238 -9.31 -9.20 27.53
C LEU A 238 -7.87 -8.82 27.12
N VAL A 239 -6.87 -9.28 27.88
CA VAL A 239 -5.45 -9.11 27.53
C VAL A 239 -5.07 -9.94 26.31
N ASN A 240 -5.58 -11.16 26.20
CA ASN A 240 -5.37 -11.98 25.01
C ASN A 240 -6.08 -11.36 23.80
N ASP A 241 -7.34 -10.93 23.93
CA ASP A 241 -8.09 -10.29 22.86
C ASP A 241 -7.44 -8.97 22.38
N LEU A 242 -6.76 -8.23 23.25
CA LEU A 242 -6.00 -7.02 22.88
C LEU A 242 -4.63 -7.33 22.28
N SER A 243 -3.89 -8.28 22.87
CA SER A 243 -2.63 -8.77 22.31
C SER A 243 -2.81 -9.36 20.91
N ASP A 244 -3.97 -9.93 20.63
CA ASP A 244 -4.32 -10.51 19.33
C ASP A 244 -4.63 -9.42 18.28
N ASN A 245 -4.95 -8.19 18.70
CA ASN A 245 -5.32 -7.07 17.81
C ASN A 245 -4.20 -6.02 17.63
N LEU A 246 -3.14 -6.05 18.45
CA LEU A 246 -2.03 -5.09 18.37
C LEU A 246 -0.94 -5.61 17.44
N SER A 247 -0.60 -4.83 16.40
CA SER A 247 0.53 -5.13 15.51
C SER A 247 1.76 -4.32 15.90
N LEU A 248 2.93 -4.96 15.90
CA LEU A 248 4.21 -4.29 16.15
C LEU A 248 4.44 -3.13 15.17
N ALA A 249 4.11 -3.35 13.89
CA ALA A 249 4.26 -2.34 12.84
C ALA A 249 3.38 -1.11 13.08
N GLY A 250 2.11 -1.30 13.47
CA GLY A 250 1.19 -0.19 13.77
C GLY A 250 1.64 0.64 14.98
N LEU A 251 2.09 -0.01 16.06
CA LEU A 251 2.61 0.70 17.24
C LEU A 251 3.87 1.50 16.93
N ILE A 252 4.77 0.97 16.08
CA ILE A 252 5.96 1.68 15.65
C ILE A 252 5.58 2.88 14.77
N ASP A 253 4.58 2.73 13.89
CA ASP A 253 4.11 3.81 13.02
C ASP A 253 3.48 4.96 13.83
N GLU A 254 2.64 4.65 14.81
CA GLU A 254 1.97 5.65 15.66
C GLU A 254 2.96 6.41 16.58
N MET A 255 3.96 5.74 17.14
CA MET A 255 4.94 6.36 18.05
C MET A 255 6.11 7.04 17.31
N GLY A 256 6.27 6.77 16.01
CA GLY A 256 7.33 7.33 15.19
C GLY A 256 8.75 7.00 15.67
N TYR A 257 9.74 7.76 15.19
CA TYR A 257 11.17 7.49 15.40
C TYR A 257 11.59 7.43 16.88
N VAL A 258 10.87 8.13 17.76
CA VAL A 258 11.18 8.27 19.18
C VAL A 258 11.16 6.93 19.91
N VAL A 259 10.32 5.98 19.44
CA VAL A 259 10.22 4.64 20.03
C VAL A 259 11.52 3.86 19.98
N THR A 260 12.32 4.05 18.92
CA THR A 260 13.65 3.44 18.78
C THR A 260 14.76 4.29 19.37
N GLY A 261 14.45 5.47 19.93
CA GLY A 261 15.46 6.38 20.50
C GLY A 261 16.08 5.89 21.81
N SER A 262 15.39 5.02 22.56
CA SER A 262 15.87 4.46 23.82
C SER A 262 15.60 2.96 23.89
N LYS A 263 16.63 2.19 24.30
CA LYS A 263 16.50 0.75 24.56
C LYS A 263 15.39 0.45 25.56
N GLN A 264 15.26 1.27 26.60
CA GLN A 264 14.24 1.08 27.63
C GLN A 264 12.82 1.29 27.07
N ALA A 265 12.64 2.29 26.21
CA ALA A 265 11.34 2.58 25.61
C ALA A 265 10.90 1.48 24.65
N PHE A 266 11.81 1.04 23.78
CA PHE A 266 11.51 -0.03 22.84
C PHE A 266 11.30 -1.38 23.55
N MET A 267 12.09 -1.70 24.59
CA MET A 267 11.86 -2.92 25.39
C MET A 267 10.48 -2.93 26.05
N ALA A 268 10.01 -1.79 26.56
CA ALA A 268 8.66 -1.70 27.13
C ALA A 268 7.56 -2.01 26.10
N LEU A 269 7.77 -1.63 24.83
CA LEU A 269 6.88 -1.98 23.72
C LEU A 269 6.96 -3.48 23.41
N VAL A 270 8.17 -4.04 23.31
CA VAL A 270 8.38 -5.46 23.03
C VAL A 270 7.78 -6.36 24.13
N ASP A 271 7.85 -5.93 25.39
CA ASP A 271 7.25 -6.62 26.54
C ASP A 271 5.71 -6.63 26.50
N LEU A 272 5.07 -5.71 25.77
CA LEU A 272 3.62 -5.67 25.58
C LEU A 272 3.12 -6.76 24.62
N LEU A 273 4.00 -7.30 23.77
CA LEU A 273 3.66 -8.21 22.67
C LEU A 273 4.26 -9.59 22.93
N PRO A 274 3.63 -10.46 23.75
CA PRO A 274 4.22 -11.72 24.23
C PRO A 274 4.49 -12.79 23.15
N ASN A 275 3.87 -12.68 21.97
CA ASN A 275 3.96 -13.67 20.89
C ASN A 275 4.32 -13.01 19.55
N LEU A 276 5.51 -12.39 19.44
CA LEU A 276 5.98 -11.86 18.16
C LEU A 276 6.38 -12.99 17.21
N SER A 277 5.66 -13.11 16.10
CA SER A 277 6.03 -14.01 15.00
C SER A 277 7.02 -13.35 14.04
N ALA A 278 7.70 -14.17 13.23
CA ALA A 278 8.56 -13.67 12.14
C ALA A 278 7.81 -12.75 11.17
N GLN A 279 6.51 -12.98 10.96
CA GLN A 279 5.65 -12.14 10.13
C GLN A 279 5.42 -10.75 10.73
N ASN A 280 5.18 -10.64 12.04
CA ASN A 280 4.98 -9.34 12.69
C ASN A 280 6.26 -8.50 12.63
N ILE A 281 7.42 -9.15 12.77
CA ILE A 281 8.72 -8.50 12.66
C ILE A 281 8.99 -8.10 11.21
N ALA A 282 8.64 -8.93 10.23
CA ALA A 282 8.79 -8.60 8.81
C ALA A 282 7.96 -7.37 8.41
N GLN A 283 6.74 -7.24 8.95
CA GLN A 283 5.91 -6.05 8.78
C GLN A 283 6.58 -4.80 9.37
N ALA A 284 7.12 -4.90 10.59
CA ALA A 284 7.87 -3.81 11.20
C ALA A 284 9.12 -3.44 10.39
N VAL A 285 9.92 -4.43 9.95
CA VAL A 285 11.10 -4.21 9.09
C VAL A 285 10.72 -3.53 7.77
N GLY A 286 9.60 -3.94 7.16
CA GLY A 286 9.08 -3.30 5.96
C GLY A 286 8.69 -1.84 6.20
N LEU A 287 7.97 -1.54 7.29
CA LEU A 287 7.63 -0.17 7.71
C LEU A 287 8.89 0.69 7.90
N LEU A 288 9.87 0.18 8.64
CA LEU A 288 11.15 0.86 8.86
C LEU A 288 11.89 1.16 7.55
N SER A 289 11.75 0.28 6.55
CA SER A 289 12.37 0.46 5.23
C SER A 289 11.67 1.51 4.35
N MET A 290 10.36 1.68 4.53
CA MET A 290 9.55 2.65 3.77
C MET A 290 9.69 4.08 4.34
N ASN A 291 9.70 4.21 5.67
CA ASN A 291 9.74 5.50 6.38
C ASN A 291 11.18 5.89 6.77
N GLN A 292 12.09 5.95 5.80
CA GLN A 292 13.49 6.35 6.03
C GLN A 292 13.65 7.88 5.93
N GLY A 293 13.41 8.57 7.03
CA GLY A 293 13.70 10.00 7.18
C GLY A 293 12.46 10.88 7.16
N GLY A 294 12.25 11.59 8.27
CA GLY A 294 11.19 12.57 8.48
C GLY A 294 11.44 13.33 9.79
N VAL A 295 10.87 14.52 9.93
CA VAL A 295 10.84 15.20 11.24
C VAL A 295 9.81 14.45 12.08
N ALA A 296 10.15 14.11 13.33
CA ALA A 296 9.17 13.52 14.23
C ALA A 296 8.04 14.53 14.45
N ASP A 297 6.80 14.15 14.14
CA ASP A 297 5.64 15.00 14.38
C ASP A 297 5.45 15.16 15.89
N ASN A 298 5.09 16.37 16.35
CA ASN A 298 4.85 16.62 17.78
C ASN A 298 3.79 15.66 18.36
N GLU A 299 2.82 15.23 17.54
CA GLU A 299 1.80 14.24 17.91
C GLU A 299 2.41 12.86 18.24
N SER A 300 3.37 12.38 17.45
CA SER A 300 4.07 11.11 17.72
C SER A 300 4.89 11.15 19.02
N LEU A 301 5.48 12.31 19.31
CA LEU A 301 6.22 12.55 20.55
C LEU A 301 5.29 12.56 21.77
N ASP A 302 4.09 13.16 21.64
CA ASP A 302 3.09 13.17 22.71
C ASP A 302 2.55 11.77 23.02
N VAL A 303 2.28 10.97 21.98
CA VAL A 303 1.87 9.56 22.13
C VAL A 303 2.98 8.74 22.81
N HIS A 304 4.24 8.91 22.37
CA HIS A 304 5.39 8.25 22.99
C HIS A 304 5.56 8.62 24.47
N ASN A 305 5.46 9.91 24.81
CA ASN A 305 5.59 10.39 26.18
C ASN A 305 4.47 9.83 27.08
N CYS A 306 3.24 9.77 26.57
CA CYS A 306 2.11 9.14 27.27
C CYS A 306 2.37 7.65 27.51
N PHE A 307 2.83 6.91 26.49
CA PHE A 307 3.17 5.50 26.62
C PHE A 307 4.26 5.25 27.67
N MET A 308 5.32 6.07 27.67
CA MET A 308 6.42 5.94 28.62
C MET A 308 6.02 6.25 30.06
N ALA A 309 5.15 7.24 30.28
CA ALA A 309 4.59 7.53 31.60
C ALA A 309 3.79 6.35 32.16
N VAL A 310 3.06 5.63 31.29
CA VAL A 310 2.31 4.41 31.66
C VAL A 310 3.25 3.26 31.99
N CYS A 311 4.28 3.02 31.18
CA CYS A 311 5.17 1.86 31.33
C CYS A 311 6.19 2.00 32.47
N THR A 312 6.62 3.22 32.80
CA THR A 312 7.70 3.46 33.78
C THR A 312 7.22 3.80 35.19
N ASN A 313 5.89 3.92 35.42
CA ASN A 313 5.29 4.29 36.71
C ASN A 313 5.91 5.57 37.34
N THR A 314 6.40 6.50 36.52
CA THR A 314 6.81 7.82 37.00
C THR A 314 5.57 8.60 37.39
N LYS A 315 5.44 8.93 38.69
CA LYS A 315 4.47 9.93 39.13
C LYS A 315 4.74 11.21 38.35
N GLN A 316 3.70 11.93 37.95
CA GLN A 316 3.76 13.22 37.24
C GLN A 316 4.58 14.32 37.98
N ASP A 317 5.14 14.01 39.16
CA ASP A 317 5.86 14.93 40.04
C ASP A 317 7.36 15.10 39.70
N THR A 318 7.92 14.33 38.76
CA THR A 318 9.21 14.73 38.17
C THR A 318 8.92 15.84 37.17
N PRO A 319 9.49 17.06 37.34
CA PRO A 319 9.40 18.05 36.29
C PRO A 319 9.90 17.37 35.03
N MET A 320 9.07 17.47 33.98
CA MET A 320 9.43 17.28 32.58
C MET A 320 10.95 17.37 32.45
N LEU A 321 11.62 16.25 32.15
CA LEU A 321 13.06 16.26 31.95
C LEU A 321 13.36 17.50 31.12
N GLY A 322 13.97 18.49 31.76
CA GLY A 322 14.28 19.79 31.21
C GLY A 322 15.37 19.66 30.16
N LEU A 323 15.09 18.91 29.10
CA LEU A 323 15.66 19.10 27.79
C LEU A 323 14.85 20.24 27.18
N GLY A 324 15.20 21.46 27.60
CA GLY A 324 14.66 22.65 26.97
C GLY A 324 14.86 22.55 25.46
N SER A 325 13.76 22.66 24.71
CA SER A 325 13.66 23.31 23.39
C SER A 325 14.68 22.97 22.27
N ALA A 326 15.62 22.04 22.43
CA ALA A 326 16.61 21.64 21.41
C ALA A 326 17.47 20.45 21.89
N ALA A 327 16.95 19.22 21.96
CA ALA A 327 17.81 18.03 22.05
C ALA A 327 17.07 16.71 21.79
N PHE A 328 17.37 16.11 20.63
CA PHE A 328 17.08 14.72 20.24
C PHE A 328 15.64 14.35 19.87
N SER A 329 15.11 14.96 18.82
CA SER A 329 14.10 14.30 17.97
C SER A 329 14.86 13.40 16.97
N PRO A 330 14.90 12.06 17.15
CA PRO A 330 15.51 11.19 16.15
C PRO A 330 14.78 11.41 14.81
N SER A 331 15.53 11.75 13.76
CA SER A 331 15.01 11.93 12.40
C SER A 331 15.04 10.65 11.57
N SER A 332 15.46 9.54 12.19
CA SER A 332 15.59 8.22 11.57
C SER A 332 15.49 7.13 12.63
N TRP A 333 15.14 5.92 12.18
CA TRP A 333 15.02 4.73 13.03
C TRP A 333 16.38 4.25 13.53
N ASN A 334 16.47 3.89 14.81
CA ASN A 334 17.66 3.24 15.35
C ASN A 334 17.55 1.71 15.20
N ALA A 335 18.15 1.19 14.13
CA ALA A 335 18.15 -0.24 13.83
C ALA A 335 18.93 -1.08 14.89
N ASP A 336 19.92 -0.51 15.59
CA ASP A 336 20.65 -1.24 16.65
C ASP A 336 19.74 -1.52 17.83
N ILE A 337 18.98 -0.51 18.27
CA ILE A 337 18.05 -0.66 19.38
C ILE A 337 16.94 -1.64 19.00
N PHE A 338 16.36 -1.51 17.80
CA PHE A 338 15.32 -2.41 17.31
C PHE A 338 15.77 -3.89 17.36
N VAL A 339 16.91 -4.20 16.73
CA VAL A 339 17.43 -5.56 16.65
C VAL A 339 17.85 -6.11 18.01
N THR A 340 18.58 -5.31 18.80
CA THR A 340 19.09 -5.74 20.11
C THR A 340 17.93 -6.11 21.03
N CYS A 341 16.88 -5.29 21.08
CA CYS A 341 15.75 -5.57 21.95
C CYS A 341 14.98 -6.82 21.53
N ILE A 342 14.79 -7.02 20.23
CA ILE A 342 14.08 -8.19 19.70
C ILE A 342 14.86 -9.47 19.98
N ASN A 343 16.17 -9.50 19.69
CA ASN A 343 17.02 -10.68 19.92
C ASN A 343 17.22 -11.00 21.40
N GLU A 344 17.20 -10.00 22.29
CA GLU A 344 17.28 -10.22 23.74
C GLU A 344 16.01 -10.86 24.31
N ARG A 345 14.86 -10.69 23.63
CA ARG A 345 13.56 -11.16 24.12
C ARG A 345 13.04 -12.42 23.43
N TYR A 346 13.37 -12.58 22.14
CA TYR A 346 12.86 -13.67 21.31
C TYR A 346 13.99 -14.34 20.54
N THR A 347 13.89 -15.67 20.40
CA THR A 347 14.76 -16.45 19.51
C THR A 347 14.14 -16.51 18.13
N ILE A 348 14.56 -15.62 17.23
CA ILE A 348 13.97 -15.46 15.90
C ILE A 348 14.90 -15.97 14.82
N ASP A 349 14.35 -16.72 13.88
CA ASP A 349 15.02 -17.00 12.62
C ASP A 349 14.85 -15.82 11.66
N TRP A 350 15.88 -14.99 11.56
CA TRP A 350 15.90 -13.82 10.67
C TRP A 350 15.78 -14.22 9.19
N ARG A 351 16.11 -15.45 8.81
CA ARG A 351 15.87 -15.94 7.44
C ARG A 351 14.37 -16.10 7.17
N GLU A 352 13.60 -16.54 8.16
CA GLU A 352 12.14 -16.60 8.07
C GLU A 352 11.50 -15.21 8.07
N VAL A 353 12.09 -14.24 8.78
CA VAL A 353 11.65 -12.84 8.73
C VAL A 353 11.77 -12.29 7.30
N ILE A 354 12.89 -12.53 6.61
CA ILE A 354 13.06 -12.11 5.21
C ILE A 354 12.06 -12.84 4.29
N ARG A 355 11.81 -14.13 4.52
CA ARG A 355 10.79 -14.90 3.78
C ARG A 355 9.37 -14.34 4.00
N SER A 356 9.11 -13.82 5.19
CA SER A 356 7.82 -13.24 5.60
C SER A 356 7.61 -11.79 5.16
N LEU A 357 8.53 -11.19 4.38
CA LEU A 357 8.32 -9.90 3.72
C LEU A 357 7.25 -9.97 2.60
N ASP A 358 6.79 -11.18 2.25
CA ASP A 358 5.68 -11.41 1.34
C ASP A 358 4.32 -11.12 2.01
N TYR A 359 3.95 -9.85 2.08
CA TYR A 359 2.61 -9.42 2.50
C TYR A 359 2.05 -8.31 1.58
N PRO A 360 0.72 -8.15 1.48
CA PRO A 360 0.09 -7.32 0.44
C PRO A 360 0.51 -5.84 0.41
N GLU A 361 0.80 -5.25 1.58
CA GLU A 361 1.15 -3.83 1.69
C GLU A 361 2.64 -3.55 1.52
N PHE A 362 3.48 -4.59 1.47
CA PHE A 362 4.93 -4.41 1.32
C PHE A 362 5.27 -3.75 -0.01
N ARG A 363 6.03 -2.64 0.04
CA ARG A 363 6.51 -1.92 -1.14
C ARG A 363 7.91 -1.39 -0.88
N LEU A 364 8.75 -1.41 -1.92
CA LEU A 364 10.11 -0.90 -1.83
C LEU A 364 10.41 0.05 -2.98
N THR A 365 10.28 1.35 -2.72
CA THR A 365 10.43 2.38 -3.77
C THR A 365 11.84 2.96 -3.85
N SER A 366 12.71 2.68 -2.87
CA SER A 366 14.05 3.27 -2.80
C SER A 366 15.14 2.27 -2.41
N GLY A 367 16.33 2.45 -3.00
CA GLY A 367 17.53 1.70 -2.62
C GLY A 367 17.98 1.97 -1.17
N ARG A 368 17.59 3.11 -0.58
CA ARG A 368 17.83 3.39 0.85
C ARG A 368 17.02 2.44 1.74
N GLY A 369 15.76 2.17 1.37
CA GLY A 369 14.93 1.18 2.06
C GLY A 369 15.56 -0.22 2.00
N LEU A 370 16.09 -0.61 0.83
CA LEU A 370 16.81 -1.89 0.70
C LEU A 370 18.03 -1.92 1.63
N ALA A 371 18.84 -0.87 1.62
CA ALA A 371 20.01 -0.78 2.50
C ALA A 371 19.63 -0.87 3.98
N ALA A 372 18.48 -0.33 4.39
CA ALA A 372 17.99 -0.46 5.77
C ALA A 372 17.69 -1.92 6.13
N ILE A 373 16.97 -2.66 5.28
CA ILE A 373 16.67 -4.09 5.47
C ILE A 373 17.97 -4.89 5.60
N LEU A 374 18.91 -4.66 4.68
CA LEU A 374 20.20 -5.36 4.65
C LEU A 374 21.06 -5.09 5.88
N ASN A 375 21.15 -3.83 6.31
CA ASN A 375 21.89 -3.46 7.51
C ASN A 375 21.25 -4.02 8.78
N LEU A 376 19.91 -4.06 8.84
CA LEU A 376 19.17 -4.64 9.95
C LEU A 376 19.46 -6.15 10.06
N TYR A 377 19.41 -6.87 8.94
CA TYR A 377 19.76 -8.29 8.90
C TYR A 377 21.21 -8.54 9.35
N LYS A 378 22.16 -7.76 8.84
CA LYS A 378 23.58 -7.88 9.20
C LYS A 378 23.84 -7.60 10.68
N ARG A 379 23.12 -6.63 11.26
CA ARG A 379 23.19 -6.34 12.70
C ARG A 379 22.58 -7.47 13.53
N ALA A 380 21.54 -8.11 13.03
CA ALA A 380 20.83 -9.17 13.74
C ALA A 380 21.59 -10.50 13.77
N THR A 381 22.28 -10.84 12.69
CA THR A 381 22.93 -12.14 12.50
C THR A 381 24.46 -12.06 12.55
N GLY A 382 25.04 -10.88 12.34
CA GLY A 382 26.47 -10.69 12.13
C GLY A 382 26.95 -11.03 10.72
N GLU A 383 26.08 -11.58 9.87
CA GLU A 383 26.40 -12.10 8.54
C GLU A 383 25.70 -11.32 7.42
N PRO A 384 26.24 -11.30 6.19
CA PRO A 384 25.53 -10.75 5.04
C PRO A 384 24.22 -11.50 4.77
N MET A 385 23.23 -10.80 4.23
CA MET A 385 21.90 -11.37 4.00
C MET A 385 21.92 -12.37 2.84
N PRO A 386 21.41 -13.60 3.04
CA PRO A 386 21.32 -14.57 1.97
C PRO A 386 20.17 -14.23 1.02
N VAL A 387 20.36 -14.47 -0.27
CA VAL A 387 19.36 -14.13 -1.31
C VAL A 387 18.28 -15.18 -1.51
N ASP A 388 18.49 -16.42 -1.02
CA ASP A 388 17.55 -17.52 -1.22
C ASP A 388 16.10 -17.27 -0.77
N PRO A 389 15.82 -16.56 0.34
CA PRO A 389 14.43 -16.38 0.78
C PRO A 389 13.64 -15.49 -0.19
N LEU A 390 14.32 -14.69 -1.02
CA LEU A 390 13.73 -13.72 -1.93
C LEU A 390 13.28 -14.34 -3.26
N PHE A 391 13.81 -15.53 -3.62
CA PHE A 391 13.52 -16.20 -4.91
C PHE A 391 12.34 -17.18 -4.84
N GLY A 392 11.68 -17.26 -3.69
CA GLY A 392 10.44 -18.03 -3.52
C GLY A 392 9.27 -17.48 -4.35
N LYS A 393 8.14 -18.19 -4.34
CA LYS A 393 6.89 -17.69 -4.91
C LYS A 393 6.24 -16.73 -3.93
N TRP A 394 6.18 -15.44 -4.28
CA TRP A 394 5.49 -14.43 -3.48
C TRP A 394 4.04 -14.25 -3.92
N GLN A 395 3.17 -13.92 -2.97
CA GLN A 395 1.81 -13.43 -3.21
C GLN A 395 1.84 -11.99 -3.69
N ASN A 396 2.66 -11.14 -3.07
CA ASN A 396 2.90 -9.76 -3.49
C ASN A 396 4.02 -9.69 -4.54
N ARG A 397 3.67 -10.00 -5.80
CA ARG A 397 4.61 -9.94 -6.93
C ARG A 397 5.18 -8.55 -7.19
N THR A 398 4.38 -7.51 -6.97
CA THR A 398 4.81 -6.13 -7.18
C THR A 398 5.91 -5.75 -6.18
N GLY A 399 5.73 -6.07 -4.89
CA GLY A 399 6.75 -5.87 -3.86
C GLY A 399 8.00 -6.70 -4.10
N GLN A 400 7.85 -7.96 -4.52
CA GLN A 400 8.97 -8.82 -4.90
C GLN A 400 9.79 -8.21 -6.05
N LEU A 401 9.13 -7.77 -7.14
CA LEU A 401 9.81 -7.17 -8.29
C LEU A 401 10.55 -5.89 -7.94
N GLN A 402 9.93 -5.02 -7.14
CA GLN A 402 10.54 -3.79 -6.64
C GLN A 402 11.80 -4.07 -5.83
N LEU A 403 11.76 -5.07 -4.95
CA LEU A 403 12.91 -5.50 -4.18
C LEU A 403 14.02 -6.05 -5.10
N LEU A 404 13.67 -6.97 -6.00
CA LEU A 404 14.62 -7.56 -6.94
C LEU A 404 15.29 -6.51 -7.84
N GLN A 405 14.55 -5.48 -8.27
CA GLN A 405 15.09 -4.38 -9.08
C GLN A 405 16.21 -3.61 -8.36
N GLN A 406 16.14 -3.48 -7.03
CA GLN A 406 17.12 -2.73 -6.25
C GLN A 406 18.33 -3.58 -5.83
N LEU A 407 18.20 -4.92 -5.78
CA LEU A 407 19.25 -5.83 -5.30
C LEU A 407 20.61 -5.68 -6.00
N PRO A 408 20.70 -5.58 -7.34
CA PRO A 408 22.00 -5.48 -8.01
C PRO A 408 22.78 -4.20 -7.65
N SER A 409 22.09 -3.16 -7.17
CA SER A 409 22.69 -1.88 -6.77
C SER A 409 23.09 -1.84 -5.29
N ALA A 410 22.79 -2.90 -4.53
CA ALA A 410 23.16 -2.97 -3.13
C ALA A 410 24.67 -3.20 -2.95
N PRO A 411 25.26 -2.73 -1.83
CA PRO A 411 26.67 -2.94 -1.54
C PRO A 411 26.97 -4.44 -1.39
N PRO A 412 28.07 -4.94 -2.01
CA PRO A 412 28.38 -6.37 -2.03
C PRO A 412 28.63 -6.95 -0.63
N ASP A 413 29.09 -6.13 0.33
CA ASP A 413 29.40 -6.55 1.70
C ASP A 413 28.16 -6.86 2.57
N LEU A 414 26.96 -6.59 2.04
CA LEU A 414 25.69 -6.81 2.74
C LEU A 414 24.88 -7.97 2.19
N ILE A 415 25.24 -8.53 1.02
CA ILE A 415 24.49 -9.60 0.36
C ILE A 415 25.41 -10.79 0.12
N ASP A 416 24.97 -11.97 0.58
CA ASP A 416 25.63 -13.22 0.21
C ASP A 416 25.05 -13.77 -1.09
N TRP A 417 25.74 -13.48 -2.20
CA TRP A 417 25.49 -14.12 -3.50
C TRP A 417 26.14 -15.49 -3.64
N SER A 418 27.15 -15.81 -2.81
CA SER A 418 27.85 -17.09 -2.83
C SER A 418 26.99 -18.23 -2.27
N CYS A 419 25.97 -17.87 -1.49
CA CYS A 419 24.95 -18.78 -0.97
C CYS A 419 25.57 -19.95 -0.19
N SER A 420 26.63 -19.64 0.55
CA SER A 420 27.49 -20.62 1.25
C SER A 420 26.73 -21.55 2.21
N GLY A 421 25.52 -21.16 2.64
CA GLY A 421 24.62 -21.94 3.49
C GLY A 421 23.34 -22.47 2.82
N ALA A 422 23.19 -22.41 1.48
CA ALA A 422 21.97 -22.83 0.78
C ALA A 422 22.28 -23.81 -0.38
N PRO A 423 21.92 -25.10 -0.28
CA PRO A 423 22.32 -26.12 -1.27
C PRO A 423 21.63 -25.99 -2.65
N ASN A 424 20.64 -25.11 -2.78
CA ASN A 424 19.75 -25.06 -3.95
C ASN A 424 19.91 -23.81 -4.83
N ILE A 425 20.87 -22.93 -4.54
CA ILE A 425 21.17 -21.80 -5.44
C ILE A 425 22.22 -22.23 -6.46
N ARG A 426 21.87 -22.11 -7.73
CA ARG A 426 22.72 -22.41 -8.87
C ARG A 426 23.37 -21.13 -9.37
N GLN A 427 24.69 -21.19 -9.46
CA GLN A 427 25.47 -20.19 -10.18
C GLN A 427 25.66 -20.64 -11.62
N VAL A 428 25.79 -19.67 -12.52
CA VAL A 428 26.19 -19.91 -13.91
C VAL A 428 27.60 -20.53 -13.93
N CYS A 429 27.77 -21.57 -14.74
CA CYS A 429 29.08 -22.14 -15.00
C CYS A 429 29.88 -21.15 -15.85
N LEU A 430 31.04 -20.70 -15.35
CA LEU A 430 31.95 -19.77 -16.05
C LEU A 430 33.34 -20.37 -16.23
N ASP A 431 33.44 -21.70 -16.19
CA ASP A 431 34.71 -22.41 -16.34
C ASP A 431 35.38 -22.05 -17.68
N GLY A 432 36.68 -21.72 -17.60
CA GLY A 432 37.49 -21.32 -18.75
C GLY A 432 37.31 -19.86 -19.20
N LEU A 433 36.45 -19.07 -18.55
CA LEU A 433 36.27 -17.64 -18.84
C LEU A 433 37.09 -16.74 -17.91
N PRO A 434 37.36 -15.47 -18.28
CA PRO A 434 38.18 -14.56 -17.50
C PRO A 434 37.61 -14.34 -16.08
N ARG A 435 38.47 -14.43 -15.05
CA ARG A 435 38.08 -14.28 -13.63
C ARG A 435 37.29 -13.02 -13.32
N MET A 436 37.51 -11.94 -14.08
CA MET A 436 36.77 -10.68 -13.91
C MET A 436 35.26 -10.84 -14.12
N MET A 437 34.83 -11.75 -15.00
CA MET A 437 33.40 -12.05 -15.21
C MET A 437 32.75 -12.73 -14.00
N HIS A 438 33.55 -13.35 -13.12
CA HIS A 438 33.06 -14.08 -11.94
C HIS A 438 32.74 -13.17 -10.76
N THR A 439 33.37 -12.00 -10.67
CA THR A 439 33.33 -11.15 -9.46
C THR A 439 32.71 -9.78 -9.67
N GLN A 440 32.64 -9.28 -10.92
CA GLN A 440 32.15 -7.92 -11.17
C GLN A 440 30.64 -7.79 -10.99
N TYR A 441 29.87 -8.85 -11.24
CA TYR A 441 28.41 -8.80 -11.37
C TYR A 441 27.72 -10.02 -10.75
N PRO A 442 27.82 -10.23 -9.43
CA PRO A 442 27.36 -11.46 -8.76
C PRO A 442 25.84 -11.68 -8.82
N ALA A 443 25.05 -10.61 -8.98
CA ALA A 443 23.61 -10.73 -9.18
C ALA A 443 23.28 -11.45 -10.49
N TRP A 444 24.01 -11.13 -11.55
CA TRP A 444 23.76 -11.61 -12.91
C TRP A 444 24.40 -12.98 -13.18
N SER A 445 25.19 -13.51 -12.24
CA SER A 445 25.67 -14.89 -12.24
C SER A 445 24.72 -15.87 -11.55
N CYS A 446 23.81 -15.37 -10.71
CA CYS A 446 22.84 -16.19 -9.97
C CYS A 446 21.66 -16.60 -10.88
N LEU A 447 21.52 -17.90 -11.16
CA LEU A 447 20.47 -18.40 -12.06
C LEU A 447 19.07 -18.23 -11.46
N GLU A 448 18.90 -18.44 -10.16
CA GLU A 448 17.62 -18.28 -9.47
C GLU A 448 17.13 -16.83 -9.50
N TYR A 449 18.04 -15.85 -9.43
CA TYR A 449 17.69 -14.45 -9.56
C TYR A 449 17.10 -14.16 -10.95
N ILE A 450 17.79 -14.57 -12.01
CA ILE A 450 17.33 -14.38 -13.40
C ILE A 450 16.02 -15.12 -13.65
N GLU A 451 15.94 -16.37 -13.24
CA GLU A 451 14.72 -17.16 -13.41
C GLU A 451 13.54 -16.57 -12.62
N THR A 452 13.77 -16.02 -11.44
CA THR A 452 12.73 -15.34 -10.65
C THR A 452 12.21 -14.11 -11.38
N LEU A 453 13.10 -13.25 -11.91
CA LEU A 453 12.70 -12.09 -12.72
C LEU A 453 11.89 -12.50 -13.96
N LEU A 454 12.36 -13.52 -14.69
CA LEU A 454 11.67 -14.04 -15.87
C LEU A 454 10.32 -14.68 -15.53
N ASN A 455 10.22 -15.34 -14.37
CA ASN A 455 8.99 -15.95 -13.88
C ASN A 455 7.98 -14.93 -13.35
N ILE A 456 8.42 -13.76 -12.86
CA ILE A 456 7.53 -12.67 -12.43
C ILE A 456 6.93 -11.94 -13.62
N ALA A 457 7.63 -11.85 -14.75
CA ALA A 457 7.15 -11.20 -15.97
C ALA A 457 5.84 -11.84 -16.50
N ASP A 458 4.70 -11.36 -16.00
CA ASP A 458 3.34 -11.55 -16.53
C ASP A 458 2.86 -10.27 -17.23
N GLN A 459 1.63 -10.28 -17.75
CA GLN A 459 1.07 -9.14 -18.49
C GLN A 459 1.18 -7.81 -17.75
N GLU A 460 1.03 -7.78 -16.42
CA GLU A 460 1.10 -6.55 -15.62
C GLU A 460 2.54 -6.14 -15.28
N HIS A 461 3.43 -7.10 -15.04
CA HIS A 461 4.80 -6.86 -14.57
C HIS A 461 5.86 -6.98 -15.66
N GLN A 462 5.50 -7.33 -16.91
CA GLN A 462 6.45 -7.58 -17.99
C GLN A 462 7.26 -6.34 -18.35
N ALA A 463 6.63 -5.15 -18.41
CA ALA A 463 7.33 -3.91 -18.77
C ALA A 463 8.38 -3.52 -17.71
N THR A 464 8.03 -3.62 -16.43
CA THR A 464 8.94 -3.35 -15.32
C THR A 464 10.05 -4.40 -15.21
N ALA A 465 9.73 -5.69 -15.34
CA ALA A 465 10.74 -6.75 -15.36
C ALA A 465 11.71 -6.60 -16.55
N ARG A 466 11.22 -6.21 -17.73
CA ARG A 466 12.05 -5.90 -18.90
C ARG A 466 12.97 -4.71 -18.63
N ALA A 467 12.47 -3.65 -17.99
CA ALA A 467 13.27 -2.47 -17.67
C ALA A 467 14.47 -2.80 -16.75
N VAL A 468 14.36 -3.83 -15.90
CA VAL A 468 15.48 -4.34 -15.08
C VAL A 468 16.63 -4.90 -15.91
N PHE A 469 16.39 -5.37 -17.14
CA PHE A 469 17.45 -5.82 -18.05
C PHE A 469 17.99 -4.68 -18.93
N GLU A 470 17.12 -3.76 -19.34
CA GLU A 470 17.39 -2.73 -20.36
C GLU A 470 17.87 -1.38 -19.80
N HIS A 471 17.78 -1.13 -18.49
CA HIS A 471 18.20 0.16 -17.91
C HIS A 471 19.68 0.48 -18.23
N ALA A 472 20.06 1.75 -18.12
CA ALA A 472 21.39 2.21 -18.53
C ALA A 472 22.56 1.53 -17.80
N ALA A 473 22.34 1.09 -16.55
CA ALA A 473 23.27 0.31 -15.73
C ALA A 473 22.94 -1.19 -15.73
N GLY A 474 22.04 -1.62 -16.61
CA GLY A 474 21.52 -2.99 -16.68
C GLY A 474 22.45 -3.92 -17.42
N PRO A 475 22.23 -5.24 -17.28
CA PRO A 475 23.14 -6.26 -17.76
C PRO A 475 23.28 -6.27 -19.28
N MET A 476 22.26 -5.82 -20.03
CA MET A 476 22.35 -5.73 -21.50
C MET A 476 23.42 -4.74 -22.00
N ARG A 477 23.81 -3.76 -21.17
CA ARG A 477 24.87 -2.79 -21.50
C ARG A 477 26.11 -2.98 -20.66
N ALA A 478 25.94 -3.31 -19.38
CA ALA A 478 27.05 -3.43 -18.43
C ALA A 478 27.81 -4.76 -18.59
N CYS A 479 27.12 -5.87 -18.82
CA CYS A 479 27.71 -7.21 -18.90
C CYS A 479 26.95 -8.14 -19.86
N PRO A 480 26.89 -7.82 -21.17
CA PRO A 480 26.12 -8.60 -22.15
C PRO A 480 26.63 -10.04 -22.29
N ASP A 481 27.95 -10.25 -22.19
CA ASP A 481 28.57 -11.59 -22.29
C ASP A 481 28.08 -12.52 -21.17
N LEU A 482 28.15 -12.04 -19.92
CA LEU A 482 27.67 -12.79 -18.76
C LEU A 482 26.17 -13.05 -18.89
N LEU A 483 25.38 -12.04 -19.28
CA LEU A 483 23.94 -12.18 -19.41
C LEU A 483 23.54 -13.24 -20.45
N VAL A 484 24.19 -13.28 -21.63
CA VAL A 484 23.89 -14.30 -22.64
C VAL A 484 24.18 -15.70 -22.11
N ILE A 485 25.31 -15.89 -21.42
CA ILE A 485 25.66 -17.19 -20.83
C ILE A 485 24.64 -17.59 -19.77
N THR A 486 24.30 -16.68 -18.86
CA THR A 486 23.33 -16.94 -17.80
C THR A 486 21.94 -17.25 -18.37
N LEU A 487 21.49 -16.51 -19.39
CA LEU A 487 20.20 -16.78 -20.05
C LEU A 487 20.18 -18.15 -20.74
N MET A 488 21.28 -18.60 -21.34
CA MET A 488 21.38 -19.93 -21.97
C MET A 488 21.38 -21.07 -20.96
N GLN A 489 21.90 -20.84 -19.75
CA GLN A 489 21.89 -21.84 -18.67
C GLN A 489 20.62 -21.79 -17.81
N ALA A 490 19.88 -20.67 -17.85
CA ALA A 490 18.61 -20.51 -17.14
C ALA A 490 17.49 -21.36 -17.73
N GLN A 491 16.62 -21.87 -16.86
CA GLN A 491 15.47 -22.71 -17.20
C GLN A 491 14.18 -22.13 -16.58
N PRO A 492 13.75 -20.93 -17.02
CA PRO A 492 12.56 -20.30 -16.47
C PRO A 492 11.29 -21.07 -16.86
N LYS A 493 10.27 -21.01 -16.00
CA LYS A 493 8.94 -21.57 -16.29
C LYS A 493 8.22 -20.77 -17.36
N ARG A 494 8.49 -19.46 -17.43
CA ARG A 494 7.97 -18.55 -18.45
C ARG A 494 9.07 -18.19 -19.44
N GLN A 495 8.81 -18.47 -20.72
CA GLN A 495 9.81 -18.29 -21.78
C GLN A 495 9.62 -17.02 -22.63
N ALA A 496 8.54 -16.25 -22.44
CA ALA A 496 8.23 -15.10 -23.31
C ALA A 496 9.32 -14.02 -23.27
N LEU A 497 9.59 -13.45 -22.09
CA LEU A 497 10.65 -12.45 -21.91
C LEU A 497 12.04 -13.07 -22.12
N HIS A 498 12.24 -14.35 -21.75
CA HIS A 498 13.48 -15.07 -21.96
C HIS A 498 13.87 -15.14 -23.44
N HIS A 499 12.93 -15.55 -24.30
CA HIS A 499 13.13 -15.59 -25.74
C HIS A 499 13.32 -14.20 -26.35
N GLU A 500 12.61 -13.19 -25.85
CA GLU A 500 12.77 -11.80 -26.29
C GLU A 500 14.19 -11.28 -26.01
N LEU A 501 14.72 -11.50 -24.80
CA LEU A 501 16.08 -11.12 -24.43
C LEU A 501 17.13 -11.88 -25.26
N ILE A 502 16.92 -13.19 -25.48
CA ILE A 502 17.80 -14.00 -26.35
C ILE A 502 17.78 -13.46 -27.78
N HIS A 503 16.61 -13.13 -28.32
CA HIS A 503 16.46 -12.59 -29.67
C HIS A 503 17.13 -11.22 -29.81
N ALA A 504 17.18 -10.42 -28.75
CA ALA A 504 17.89 -9.14 -28.76
C ALA A 504 19.42 -9.31 -28.65
N LEU A 505 19.89 -10.24 -27.82
CA LEU A 505 21.30 -10.36 -27.46
C LEU A 505 22.10 -11.30 -28.36
N LEU A 506 21.52 -12.42 -28.81
CA LEU A 506 22.26 -13.48 -29.51
C LEU A 506 22.70 -13.10 -30.94
N PRO A 507 21.86 -12.48 -31.80
CA PRO A 507 22.24 -12.22 -33.20
C PRO A 507 23.54 -11.41 -33.40
N PRO A 508 23.84 -10.36 -32.60
CA PRO A 508 25.11 -9.64 -32.68
C PRO A 508 26.36 -10.53 -32.50
N TYR A 509 26.29 -11.59 -31.67
CA TYR A 509 27.41 -12.52 -31.48
C TYR A 509 27.64 -13.42 -32.70
N ILE A 510 26.61 -13.64 -33.51
CA ILE A 510 26.65 -14.55 -34.66
C ILE A 510 26.92 -13.80 -35.98
N VAL A 511 26.33 -12.60 -36.14
CA VAL A 511 26.47 -11.78 -37.35
C VAL A 511 27.66 -10.83 -37.27
N GLY A 512 27.98 -10.35 -36.06
CA GLY A 512 29.06 -9.39 -35.82
C GLY A 512 30.45 -9.96 -36.09
N HIS A 513 31.44 -9.08 -36.20
CA HIS A 513 32.82 -9.49 -36.44
C HIS A 513 33.35 -10.36 -35.30
N ALA A 514 33.74 -11.59 -35.62
CA ALA A 514 34.44 -12.56 -34.78
C ALA A 514 35.79 -12.08 -34.18
N THR A 515 36.09 -10.78 -34.25
CA THR A 515 37.35 -10.16 -33.83
C THR A 515 37.33 -9.59 -32.41
N SER A 516 36.16 -9.54 -31.75
CA SER A 516 36.09 -9.25 -30.33
C SER A 516 36.69 -10.43 -29.55
N PRO A 517 37.78 -10.24 -28.77
CA PRO A 517 38.41 -11.32 -28.00
C PRO A 517 37.46 -11.96 -26.98
N HIS A 518 36.41 -11.24 -26.58
CA HIS A 518 35.38 -11.73 -25.68
C HIS A 518 34.40 -12.70 -26.37
N VAL A 519 33.95 -12.36 -27.58
CA VAL A 519 33.05 -13.21 -28.40
C VAL A 519 33.72 -14.55 -28.73
N ALA A 520 35.03 -14.53 -28.99
CA ALA A 520 35.83 -15.73 -29.28
C ALA A 520 35.88 -16.74 -28.11
N GLN A 521 35.64 -16.31 -26.87
CA GLN A 521 35.61 -17.19 -25.69
C GLN A 521 34.19 -17.58 -25.29
N VAL A 522 33.22 -16.68 -25.46
CA VAL A 522 31.81 -16.91 -25.13
C VAL A 522 31.20 -18.02 -26.00
N ILE A 523 31.41 -18.00 -27.33
CA ILE A 523 30.80 -18.98 -28.24
C ILE A 523 31.25 -20.43 -27.92
N PRO A 524 32.56 -20.74 -27.82
CA PRO A 524 32.99 -22.09 -27.44
C PRO A 524 32.46 -22.52 -26.08
N HIS A 525 32.39 -21.59 -25.12
CA HIS A 525 31.83 -21.87 -23.81
C HIS A 525 30.34 -22.25 -23.88
N LEU A 526 29.53 -21.53 -24.67
CA LEU A 526 28.11 -21.83 -24.88
C LEU A 526 27.89 -23.19 -25.56
N ILE A 527 28.74 -23.54 -26.53
CA ILE A 527 28.69 -24.82 -27.24
C ILE A 527 28.96 -25.98 -26.29
N ASN A 528 29.94 -25.83 -25.40
CA ASN A 528 30.35 -26.89 -24.49
C ASN A 528 29.41 -27.05 -23.29
N ASN A 529 28.87 -25.95 -22.74
CA ASN A 529 28.09 -25.98 -21.50
C ASN A 529 26.56 -25.96 -21.73
N SER A 530 26.09 -25.38 -22.83
CA SER A 530 24.66 -25.20 -23.10
C SER A 530 24.28 -25.46 -24.58
N PRO A 531 24.66 -26.61 -25.16
CA PRO A 531 24.43 -26.88 -26.59
C PRO A 531 22.94 -26.91 -26.96
N LYS A 532 22.08 -27.46 -26.09
CA LYS A 532 20.64 -27.50 -26.35
C LYS A 532 20.03 -26.10 -26.40
N ALA A 533 20.30 -25.28 -25.39
CA ALA A 533 19.76 -23.92 -25.30
C ALA A 533 20.28 -23.03 -26.43
N LEU A 534 21.55 -23.17 -26.80
CA LEU A 534 22.13 -22.46 -27.94
C LEU A 534 21.42 -22.84 -29.26
N ALA A 535 21.17 -24.12 -29.49
CA ALA A 535 20.46 -24.58 -30.69
C ALA A 535 19.01 -24.05 -30.75
N GLU A 536 18.29 -24.11 -29.62
CA GLU A 536 16.93 -23.57 -29.51
C GLU A 536 16.90 -22.04 -29.71
N GLY A 537 17.86 -21.33 -29.10
CA GLY A 537 18.02 -19.88 -29.23
C GLY A 537 18.34 -19.45 -30.66
N LEU A 538 19.29 -20.12 -31.33
CA LEU A 538 19.63 -19.86 -32.74
C LEU A 538 18.41 -20.06 -33.64
N LEU A 539 17.67 -21.15 -33.46
CA LEU A 539 16.47 -21.43 -34.23
C LEU A 539 15.37 -20.40 -33.97
N HIS A 540 15.21 -19.96 -32.72
CA HIS A 540 14.24 -18.92 -32.36
C HIS A 540 14.58 -17.56 -32.98
N CYS A 541 15.87 -17.22 -33.08
CA CYS A 541 16.33 -15.97 -33.67
C CYS A 541 16.26 -15.95 -35.21
N THR A 542 16.04 -17.10 -35.86
CA THR A 542 15.99 -17.15 -37.33
C THR A 542 14.90 -16.24 -37.90
N GLY A 543 15.31 -15.26 -38.70
CA GLY A 543 14.41 -14.23 -39.20
C GLY A 543 15.19 -13.10 -39.88
N PRO A 544 14.65 -11.87 -39.90
CA PRO A 544 15.34 -10.73 -40.50
C PRO A 544 16.61 -10.34 -39.75
N ALA A 545 16.64 -10.51 -38.42
CA ALA A 545 17.78 -10.17 -37.58
C ALA A 545 18.92 -11.19 -37.70
N LEU A 546 18.60 -12.48 -37.85
CA LEU A 546 19.56 -13.56 -38.02
C LEU A 546 19.13 -14.45 -39.21
N PRO A 547 19.64 -14.17 -40.42
CA PRO A 547 19.33 -14.98 -41.60
C PRO A 547 19.77 -16.43 -41.43
N LEU A 548 19.00 -17.36 -42.00
CA LEU A 548 19.28 -18.80 -41.93
C LEU A 548 20.70 -19.15 -42.41
N GLU A 549 21.17 -18.46 -43.46
CA GLU A 549 22.50 -18.65 -44.03
C GLU A 549 23.62 -18.37 -43.01
N LYS A 550 23.46 -17.32 -42.20
CA LYS A 550 24.43 -16.98 -41.14
C LYS A 550 24.43 -17.99 -40.01
N VAL A 551 23.26 -18.57 -39.68
CA VAL A 551 23.16 -19.66 -38.70
C VAL A 551 23.88 -20.91 -39.21
N VAL A 552 23.72 -21.25 -40.49
CA VAL A 552 24.41 -22.39 -41.12
C VAL A 552 25.91 -22.15 -41.16
N ASP A 553 26.35 -20.95 -41.53
CA ASP A 553 27.77 -20.58 -41.58
C ASP A 553 28.43 -20.73 -40.21
N PHE A 554 27.79 -20.18 -39.17
CA PHE A 554 28.22 -20.35 -37.78
C PHE A 554 28.28 -21.83 -37.36
N ALA A 555 27.24 -22.60 -37.68
CA ALA A 555 27.17 -24.01 -37.29
C ALA A 555 28.24 -24.86 -37.99
N ILE A 556 28.63 -24.51 -39.21
CA ILE A 556 29.73 -25.15 -39.95
C ILE A 556 31.07 -24.74 -39.33
N GLU A 557 31.30 -23.45 -39.12
CA GLU A 557 32.55 -22.90 -38.57
C GLU A 557 32.89 -23.51 -37.22
N HIS A 558 31.90 -23.69 -36.34
CA HIS A 558 32.08 -24.23 -34.99
C HIS A 558 31.76 -25.72 -34.84
N GLN A 559 31.59 -26.46 -35.95
CA GLN A 559 31.24 -27.90 -35.92
C GLN A 559 29.97 -28.23 -35.09
N PHE A 560 29.03 -27.29 -35.03
CA PHE A 560 27.82 -27.31 -34.19
C PHE A 560 26.55 -27.75 -34.94
N PHE A 561 26.68 -28.23 -36.18
CA PHE A 561 25.54 -28.54 -37.03
C PHE A 561 24.68 -29.73 -36.54
N GLN A 562 25.28 -30.74 -35.91
CA GLN A 562 24.56 -31.91 -35.39
C GLN A 562 23.63 -31.58 -34.20
N PRO A 563 24.10 -30.86 -33.15
CA PRO A 563 23.22 -30.33 -32.10
C PRO A 563 22.08 -29.48 -32.66
N LEU A 564 22.37 -28.60 -33.62
CA LEU A 564 21.37 -27.73 -34.25
C LEU A 564 20.25 -28.52 -34.94
N LEU A 565 20.61 -29.56 -35.70
CA LEU A 565 19.64 -30.46 -36.35
C LEU A 565 18.78 -31.23 -35.35
N THR A 566 19.39 -31.70 -34.26
CA THR A 566 18.72 -32.55 -33.26
C THR A 566 17.62 -31.79 -32.51
N HIS A 567 17.84 -30.50 -32.24
CA HIS A 567 16.89 -29.66 -31.52
C HIS A 567 15.89 -28.92 -32.43
N CYS A 568 16.06 -28.99 -33.74
CA CYS A 568 15.11 -28.41 -34.68
C CYS A 568 13.84 -29.27 -34.76
N THR A 569 12.71 -28.70 -34.31
CA THR A 569 11.41 -29.40 -34.30
C THR A 569 10.59 -29.19 -35.57
N LYS A 570 10.88 -28.14 -36.35
CA LYS A 570 10.11 -27.76 -37.55
C LYS A 570 10.67 -28.46 -38.80
N PRO A 571 9.92 -29.37 -39.45
CA PRO A 571 10.41 -30.14 -40.59
C PRO A 571 10.85 -29.29 -41.79
N THR A 572 10.19 -28.15 -42.04
CA THR A 572 10.57 -27.22 -43.12
C THR A 572 11.94 -26.60 -42.87
N TYR A 573 12.22 -26.20 -41.62
CA TYR A 573 13.51 -25.66 -41.23
C TYR A 573 14.63 -26.71 -41.30
N ILE A 574 14.36 -27.96 -40.91
CA ILE A 574 15.34 -29.06 -41.04
C ILE A 574 15.77 -29.20 -42.51
N VAL A 575 14.80 -29.21 -43.43
CA VAL A 575 15.09 -29.31 -44.86
C VAL A 575 15.91 -28.10 -45.32
N SER A 576 15.47 -26.88 -45.01
CA SER A 576 16.20 -25.67 -45.41
C SER A 576 17.63 -25.63 -44.85
N LEU A 577 17.83 -25.99 -43.57
CA LEU A 577 19.15 -26.08 -42.94
C LEU A 577 20.06 -27.09 -43.65
N THR A 578 19.56 -28.31 -43.87
CA THR A 578 20.35 -29.37 -44.53
C THR A 578 20.65 -29.05 -45.99
N THR A 579 19.71 -28.45 -46.72
CA THR A 579 19.95 -28.03 -48.11
C THR A 579 20.97 -26.90 -48.19
N THR A 580 20.86 -25.88 -47.32
CA THR A 580 21.82 -24.76 -47.31
C THR A 580 23.21 -25.24 -46.91
N ALA A 581 23.33 -26.13 -45.91
CA ALA A 581 24.62 -26.71 -45.53
C ALA A 581 25.23 -27.59 -46.63
N ALA A 582 24.39 -28.33 -47.39
CA ALA A 582 24.83 -29.11 -48.53
C ALA A 582 25.34 -28.21 -49.67
N VAL A 583 24.68 -27.07 -49.94
CA VAL A 583 25.15 -26.07 -50.92
C VAL A 583 26.50 -25.49 -50.50
N ARG A 584 26.76 -25.32 -49.21
CA ARG A 584 28.06 -24.88 -48.68
C ARG A 584 29.12 -26.00 -48.63
N GLY A 585 28.79 -27.21 -49.09
CA GLY A 585 29.72 -28.34 -49.18
C GLY A 585 30.08 -29.01 -47.84
N ALA A 586 29.45 -28.60 -46.73
CA ALA A 586 29.77 -29.08 -45.38
C ALA A 586 28.92 -30.27 -44.94
N PHE A 587 27.95 -30.71 -45.74
CA PHE A 587 26.98 -31.74 -45.35
C PHE A 587 26.61 -32.70 -46.48
N ASN A 588 26.71 -34.01 -46.22
CA ASN A 588 26.31 -35.05 -47.17
C ASN A 588 24.81 -35.35 -47.07
N LEU A 589 24.01 -34.66 -47.89
CA LEU A 589 22.56 -34.79 -47.90
C LEU A 589 22.10 -36.23 -48.19
N ARG A 590 22.80 -36.97 -49.07
CA ARG A 590 22.42 -38.34 -49.46
C ARG A 590 22.53 -39.29 -48.27
N GLU A 591 23.63 -39.22 -47.55
CA GLU A 591 23.88 -40.06 -46.37
C GLU A 591 22.88 -39.74 -45.25
N TRP A 592 22.64 -38.44 -45.00
CA TRP A 592 21.65 -38.02 -44.01
C TRP A 592 20.23 -38.48 -44.36
N MET A 593 19.80 -38.35 -45.62
CA MET A 593 18.49 -38.83 -46.07
C MET A 593 18.36 -40.34 -45.93
N SER A 594 19.41 -41.10 -46.28
CA SER A 594 19.45 -42.55 -46.09
C SER A 594 19.27 -42.91 -44.61
N ASN A 595 20.02 -42.26 -43.73
CA ASN A 595 19.93 -42.47 -42.28
C ASN A 595 18.59 -42.02 -41.70
N LEU A 596 17.99 -40.94 -42.22
CA LEU A 596 16.67 -40.48 -41.81
C LEU A 596 15.58 -41.48 -42.21
N LEU A 597 15.65 -42.07 -43.41
CA LEU A 597 14.65 -43.02 -43.91
C LEU A 597 14.81 -44.41 -43.30
N MET A 598 16.05 -44.87 -43.11
CA MET A 598 16.38 -46.20 -42.60
C MET A 598 16.50 -46.27 -41.06
N GLY A 599 16.71 -45.13 -40.40
CA GLY A 599 16.95 -45.05 -38.95
C GLY A 599 15.68 -45.10 -38.08
N PRO A 600 15.86 -45.03 -36.74
CA PRO A 600 14.80 -45.21 -35.74
C PRO A 600 13.86 -44.00 -35.56
N THR A 601 13.88 -43.02 -36.48
CA THR A 601 13.04 -41.82 -36.36
C THR A 601 11.54 -42.15 -36.49
N PRO A 602 10.64 -41.47 -35.75
CA PRO A 602 9.21 -41.73 -35.83
C PRO A 602 8.66 -41.55 -37.25
N MET A 603 7.79 -42.46 -37.69
CA MET A 603 7.17 -42.42 -39.03
C MET A 603 6.43 -41.09 -39.32
N VAL A 604 5.88 -40.46 -38.28
CA VAL A 604 5.23 -39.14 -38.39
C VAL A 604 6.24 -38.06 -38.81
N THR A 605 7.41 -38.05 -38.18
CA THR A 605 8.51 -37.13 -38.49
C THR A 605 9.07 -37.38 -39.88
N LYS A 606 9.28 -38.66 -40.26
CA LYS A 606 9.70 -39.04 -41.62
C LYS A 606 8.74 -38.47 -42.66
N ARG A 607 7.43 -38.72 -42.52
CA ARG A 607 6.40 -38.21 -43.44
C ARG A 607 6.37 -36.69 -43.51
N ALA A 608 6.53 -36.00 -42.38
CA ALA A 608 6.51 -34.54 -42.35
C ALA A 608 7.73 -33.94 -43.08
N ILE A 609 8.92 -34.51 -42.89
CA ILE A 609 10.14 -34.09 -43.60
C ILE A 609 10.03 -34.39 -45.10
N THR A 610 9.53 -35.57 -45.49
CA THR A 610 9.33 -35.90 -46.93
C THR A 610 8.35 -34.95 -47.61
N ARG A 611 7.25 -34.56 -46.94
CA ARG A 611 6.31 -33.57 -47.48
C ARG A 611 6.94 -32.17 -47.58
N ALA A 612 7.77 -31.79 -46.61
CA ALA A 612 8.48 -30.52 -46.66
C ALA A 612 9.48 -30.48 -47.82
N LEU A 613 10.23 -31.57 -48.04
CA LEU A 613 11.11 -31.74 -49.20
C LEU A 613 10.35 -31.57 -50.52
N LEU A 614 9.24 -32.30 -50.69
CA LEU A 614 8.39 -32.21 -51.89
C LEU A 614 7.95 -30.77 -52.17
N ARG A 615 7.42 -30.06 -51.16
CA ARG A 615 6.99 -28.66 -51.31
C ARG A 615 8.12 -27.72 -51.70
N ILE A 616 9.30 -27.89 -51.10
CA ILE A 616 10.47 -27.06 -51.41
C ILE A 616 10.95 -27.35 -52.84
N THR A 617 10.96 -28.62 -53.27
CA THR A 617 11.32 -28.98 -54.64
C THR A 617 10.31 -28.47 -55.66
N GLU A 618 9.00 -28.55 -55.38
CA GLU A 618 7.94 -28.02 -56.23
C GLU A 618 8.08 -26.49 -56.38
N ALA A 619 8.32 -25.78 -55.27
CA ALA A 619 8.55 -24.34 -55.30
C ALA A 619 9.82 -23.96 -56.07
N ALA A 620 10.91 -24.71 -55.93
CA ALA A 620 12.15 -24.48 -56.67
C ALA A 620 11.98 -24.71 -58.18
N VAL A 621 11.23 -25.75 -58.57
CA VAL A 621 10.90 -26.05 -59.97
C VAL A 621 10.01 -24.95 -60.55
N ALA A 622 8.99 -24.49 -59.82
CA ALA A 622 8.15 -23.39 -60.24
C ALA A 622 8.94 -22.09 -60.43
N ALA A 623 9.82 -21.74 -59.48
CA ALA A 623 10.67 -20.56 -59.59
C ALA A 623 11.67 -20.65 -60.77
N ALA A 624 12.20 -21.84 -61.05
CA ALA A 624 13.06 -22.06 -62.22
C ALA A 624 12.28 -21.91 -63.54
N ALA A 625 11.04 -22.41 -63.59
CA ALA A 625 10.15 -22.25 -64.74
C ALA A 625 9.76 -20.78 -64.97
N GLU A 626 9.48 -20.01 -63.90
CA GLU A 626 9.21 -18.58 -64.00
C GLU A 626 10.42 -17.78 -64.51
N ARG A 627 11.63 -18.09 -64.04
CA ARG A 627 12.87 -17.48 -64.56
C ARG A 627 13.10 -17.78 -66.04
N GLN A 628 12.82 -19.01 -66.48
CA GLN A 628 12.88 -19.37 -67.90
C GLN A 628 11.83 -18.64 -68.74
N MET A 629 10.64 -18.38 -68.21
CA MET A 629 9.59 -17.62 -68.91
C MET A 629 9.86 -16.10 -68.95
N GLN A 630 10.55 -15.54 -67.96
CA GLN A 630 10.87 -14.11 -67.88
C GLN A 630 12.12 -13.69 -68.67
N GLY A 631 12.83 -14.61 -69.32
CA GLY A 631 13.86 -14.30 -70.32
C GLY A 631 15.06 -13.49 -69.81
N THR A 632 15.35 -13.52 -68.51
CA THR A 632 16.61 -12.99 -67.97
C THR A 632 17.58 -14.14 -67.70
N PRO A 633 18.80 -14.13 -68.29
CA PRO A 633 19.78 -15.19 -68.11
C PRO A 633 20.24 -15.34 -66.65
#